data_AF-A0A9D6ZYG3-F1
#
_entry.id   AF-A0A9D6ZYG3-F1
#
_cell.length_a   1.000
_cell.length_b   1.000
_cell.length_c   1.000
_cell.angle_alpha   90.00
_cell.angle_beta   90.00
_cell.angle_gamma   90.00
#
_symmetry.space_group_name_H-M   'P 1'
#
loop_
_entity.id
_entity.type
_entity.pdbx_description
1 polymer ?
#
loop_
_entity_poly.entity_id
_entity_poly.type
_entity_poly.pdbx_seq_one_letter_code
_entity_poly.pdbx_strand_id
1 'polypeptide(L)'
;MPFRDIIIVGIVIGAIPYILRRPWIGILMWAWISYMAPHRLCWSFAYDFPVAAITAGALFLGMVLNREPGRMPRSAVLWPWALFVLWTCITLATALNPDGAFTYWTRFIKGQGLTLCMMLLITNRVRLEAFLLVVAMSIGFYGVKGAVFAIGTGFESRVWGPPDSAIDGNNEIALALLMVMPLLRYFQVFTPKKLHKNVYLGTMAFSLVSALSTYSRGALLAMGMMTASLVWKSKRRAAMLLLVVAAVPIAVSLMPDKWFDRMNTIHTYQEDSSAMGRINAWYFAWNLAKDRPLTGGGMRTFTKLLFYKYAPNPLDHHDAHSIYFQVLAEQGFPGLVFFLLTIFMGYRLCSAIMKRTEGIPEVAWANELSRMIQVSLLAYLTGGAFLGLAYFDLPYHLIAVAVIANGLVERQLARPAGAPPLPEPGLYDYKALEDSAPPWQTAPVRRAQRGA
;
A
#
# COMPACT_ATOMS: atom_id res chain seq x y z
N MET A 1 -4.82 23.04 24.31
CA MET A 1 -4.67 21.81 23.48
C MET A 1 -3.91 22.17 22.22
N PRO A 2 -2.96 21.34 21.74
CA PRO A 2 -2.21 21.65 20.53
C PRO A 2 -3.14 21.75 19.31
N PHE A 3 -2.91 22.73 18.45
CA PHE A 3 -3.76 22.99 17.29
C PHE A 3 -3.85 21.79 16.33
N ARG A 4 -2.73 21.08 16.11
CA ARG A 4 -2.69 19.88 15.26
C ARG A 4 -3.57 18.76 15.79
N ASP A 5 -3.54 18.51 17.10
CA ASP A 5 -4.35 17.47 17.76
C ASP A 5 -5.86 17.73 17.55
N ILE A 6 -6.30 18.99 17.72
CA ILE A 6 -7.69 19.40 17.47
C ILE A 6 -8.07 19.17 16.02
N ILE A 7 -7.20 19.53 15.06
CA ILE A 7 -7.48 19.35 13.63
C ILE A 7 -7.65 17.87 13.30
N ILE A 8 -6.71 17.01 13.70
CA ILE A 8 -6.75 15.59 13.33
C ILE A 8 -7.99 14.92 13.90
N VAL A 9 -8.27 15.14 15.20
CA VAL A 9 -9.46 14.56 15.84
C VAL A 9 -10.74 15.19 15.30
N GLY A 10 -10.74 16.50 15.04
CA GLY A 10 -11.85 17.22 14.44
C GLY A 10 -12.21 16.73 13.04
N ILE A 11 -11.22 16.39 12.20
CA ILE A 11 -11.44 15.77 10.88
C ILE A 11 -12.12 14.40 11.04
N VAL A 12 -11.64 13.57 11.95
CA VAL A 12 -12.19 12.21 12.18
C VAL A 12 -13.63 12.30 12.70
N ILE A 13 -13.87 13.10 13.75
CA ILE A 13 -15.21 13.29 14.33
C ILE A 13 -16.16 13.94 13.32
N GLY A 14 -15.70 14.99 12.63
CA GLY A 14 -16.46 15.69 11.61
C GLY A 14 -16.81 14.82 10.40
N ALA A 15 -16.03 13.78 10.12
CA ALA A 15 -16.33 12.81 9.07
C ALA A 15 -17.42 11.79 9.46
N ILE A 16 -17.68 11.56 10.75
CA ILE A 16 -18.62 10.53 11.22
C ILE A 16 -20.00 10.64 10.56
N PRO A 17 -20.68 11.81 10.50
CA PRO A 17 -21.99 11.92 9.85
C PRO A 17 -21.96 11.53 8.37
N TYR A 18 -20.85 11.84 7.67
CA TYR A 18 -20.66 11.48 6.27
C TYR A 18 -20.41 9.99 6.09
N ILE A 19 -19.62 9.37 6.97
CA ILE A 19 -19.38 7.93 6.97
C ILE A 19 -20.68 7.18 7.25
N LEU A 20 -21.45 7.63 8.26
CA LEU A 20 -22.74 7.03 8.60
C LEU A 20 -23.77 7.14 7.49
N ARG A 21 -23.67 8.13 6.59
CA ARG A 21 -24.56 8.28 5.43
C ARG A 21 -24.01 7.60 4.17
N ARG A 22 -22.69 7.49 4.05
CA ARG A 22 -21.96 6.95 2.89
C ARG A 22 -20.76 6.14 3.37
N PRO A 23 -20.96 4.85 3.72
CA PRO A 23 -19.96 4.01 4.37
C PRO A 23 -18.61 3.95 3.64
N TRP A 24 -18.59 4.01 2.31
CA TRP A 24 -17.35 4.01 1.53
C TRP A 24 -16.40 5.17 1.88
N ILE A 25 -16.89 6.30 2.42
CA ILE A 25 -16.04 7.39 2.94
C ILE A 25 -15.22 6.91 4.14
N GLY A 26 -15.77 5.99 4.95
CA GLY A 26 -15.05 5.36 6.06
C GLY A 26 -13.84 4.56 5.59
N ILE A 27 -13.89 3.96 4.39
CA ILE A 27 -12.74 3.28 3.77
C ILE A 27 -11.64 4.28 3.44
N LEU A 28 -11.99 5.47 2.91
CA LEU A 28 -11.02 6.54 2.65
C LEU A 28 -10.40 7.06 3.95
N MET A 29 -11.22 7.32 4.96
CA MET A 29 -10.76 7.80 6.27
C MET A 29 -9.83 6.79 6.94
N TRP A 30 -10.18 5.50 6.88
CA TRP A 30 -9.32 4.45 7.39
C TRP A 30 -8.00 4.39 6.62
N ALA A 31 -8.03 4.41 5.28
CA ALA A 31 -6.82 4.42 4.47
C ALA A 31 -5.89 5.59 4.84
N TRP A 32 -6.45 6.79 5.03
CA TRP A 32 -5.69 7.94 5.51
C TRP A 32 -5.08 7.70 6.89
N ILE A 33 -5.85 7.18 7.85
CA ILE A 33 -5.36 6.89 9.21
C ILE A 33 -4.28 5.81 9.20
N SER A 34 -4.46 4.74 8.43
CA SER A 34 -3.52 3.60 8.38
C SER A 34 -2.23 3.92 7.65
N TYR A 35 -2.29 4.65 6.54
CA TYR A 35 -1.11 4.93 5.72
C TYR A 35 -0.42 6.24 6.05
N MET A 36 -1.18 7.28 6.41
CA MET A 36 -0.58 8.55 6.82
C MET A 36 -0.31 8.58 8.33
N ALA A 37 -0.99 7.78 9.16
CA ALA A 37 -0.84 7.82 10.62
C ALA A 37 -0.78 9.26 11.20
N PRO A 38 -1.70 10.17 10.82
CA PRO A 38 -1.57 11.59 11.15
C PRO A 38 -1.66 11.86 12.66
N HIS A 39 -2.35 10.99 13.39
CA HIS A 39 -2.41 10.99 14.85
C HIS A 39 -1.03 10.74 15.48
N ARG A 40 -0.19 9.88 14.88
CA ARG A 40 1.20 9.65 15.32
C ARG A 40 2.12 10.83 15.08
N LEU A 41 1.67 11.82 14.31
CA LEU A 41 2.39 13.07 14.19
C LEU A 41 2.07 14.03 15.32
N CYS A 42 0.99 13.86 16.10
CA CYS A 42 0.60 14.74 17.22
C CYS A 42 1.50 14.60 18.47
N TRP A 43 1.39 15.55 19.42
CA TRP A 43 2.25 15.58 20.63
C TRP A 43 1.47 15.45 21.96
N SER A 44 0.14 15.31 21.91
CA SER A 44 -0.69 15.24 23.11
C SER A 44 -1.78 14.19 22.92
N PHE A 45 -3.01 14.46 23.37
CA PHE A 45 -4.09 13.48 23.45
C PHE A 45 -4.42 12.82 22.11
N ALA A 46 -4.22 13.49 20.96
CA ALA A 46 -4.54 12.91 19.66
C ALA A 46 -3.62 11.74 19.30
N TYR A 47 -2.42 11.65 19.91
CA TYR A 47 -1.46 10.58 19.66
C TYR A 47 -2.02 9.19 20.00
N ASP A 48 -2.69 9.08 21.16
CA ASP A 48 -3.28 7.84 21.66
C ASP A 48 -4.80 7.77 21.45
N PHE A 49 -5.40 8.83 20.87
CA PHE A 49 -6.83 8.86 20.62
C PHE A 49 -7.23 7.75 19.64
N PRO A 50 -8.31 6.98 19.89
CA PRO A 50 -8.64 5.78 19.12
C PRO A 50 -9.31 6.09 17.77
N VAL A 51 -8.68 6.94 16.94
CA VAL A 51 -9.20 7.43 15.65
C VAL A 51 -9.55 6.29 14.68
N ALA A 52 -8.75 5.23 14.65
CA ALA A 52 -9.00 4.06 13.81
C ALA A 52 -10.25 3.31 14.27
N ALA A 53 -10.39 3.06 15.58
CA ALA A 53 -11.54 2.35 16.14
C ALA A 53 -12.85 3.13 15.94
N ILE A 54 -12.82 4.46 16.13
CA ILE A 54 -13.98 5.35 15.88
C ILE A 54 -14.38 5.28 14.40
N THR A 55 -13.41 5.35 13.49
CA THR A 55 -13.64 5.27 12.04
C THR A 55 -14.24 3.91 11.65
N ALA A 56 -13.71 2.80 12.18
CA ALA A 56 -14.28 1.47 11.96
C ALA A 56 -15.71 1.36 12.52
N GLY A 57 -15.95 1.85 13.74
CA GLY A 57 -17.28 1.85 14.35
C GLY A 57 -18.30 2.60 13.50
N ALA A 58 -17.94 3.80 13.02
CA ALA A 58 -18.79 4.58 12.11
C ALA A 58 -18.99 3.87 10.75
N LEU A 59 -17.95 3.25 10.20
CA LEU A 59 -18.04 2.48 8.95
C LEU A 59 -19.03 1.32 9.10
N PHE A 60 -18.84 0.46 10.10
CA PHE A 60 -19.70 -0.71 10.30
C PHE A 60 -21.14 -0.30 10.63
N LEU A 61 -21.33 0.69 11.50
CA LEU A 61 -22.67 1.22 11.79
C LEU A 61 -23.33 1.79 10.53
N GLY A 62 -22.59 2.56 9.73
CA GLY A 62 -23.07 3.08 8.45
C GLY A 62 -23.46 1.98 7.46
N MET A 63 -22.68 0.89 7.38
CA MET A 63 -23.00 -0.26 6.52
C MET A 63 -24.33 -0.90 6.93
N VAL A 64 -24.55 -1.09 8.24
CA VAL A 64 -25.80 -1.65 8.78
C VAL A 64 -26.98 -0.71 8.52
N LEU A 65 -26.83 0.59 8.78
CA LEU A 65 -27.91 1.57 8.68
C LEU A 65 -28.38 1.81 7.24
N ASN A 66 -27.46 1.91 6.28
CA ASN A 66 -27.83 2.22 4.89
C ASN A 66 -28.12 0.97 4.04
N ARG A 67 -27.87 -0.22 4.57
CA ARG A 67 -27.99 -1.49 3.85
C ARG A 67 -27.33 -1.44 2.46
N GLU A 68 -26.18 -0.76 2.33
CA GLU A 68 -25.51 -0.61 1.03
C GLU A 68 -25.20 -2.02 0.47
N PRO A 69 -25.83 -2.44 -0.64
CA PRO A 69 -25.66 -3.79 -1.17
C PRO A 69 -24.31 -3.89 -1.87
N GLY A 70 -23.27 -4.21 -1.12
CA GLY A 70 -21.97 -4.58 -1.68
C GLY A 70 -22.06 -5.97 -2.32
N ARG A 71 -21.88 -6.05 -3.64
CA ARG A 71 -21.68 -7.35 -4.31
C ARG A 71 -20.19 -7.59 -4.45
N MET A 72 -19.71 -8.64 -3.79
CA MET A 72 -18.32 -9.07 -3.91
C MET A 72 -17.95 -9.27 -5.39
N PRO A 73 -16.87 -8.64 -5.89
CA PRO A 73 -16.41 -8.88 -7.24
C PRO A 73 -16.03 -10.36 -7.41
N ARG A 74 -16.38 -10.98 -8.53
CA ARG A 74 -16.01 -12.37 -8.80
C ARG A 74 -14.59 -12.39 -9.33
N SER A 75 -13.68 -13.04 -8.60
CA SER A 75 -12.30 -13.25 -9.06
C SER A 75 -11.70 -14.48 -8.39
N ALA A 76 -10.98 -15.29 -9.17
CA ALA A 76 -10.28 -16.46 -8.64
C ALA A 76 -9.18 -16.09 -7.62
N VAL A 77 -8.67 -14.85 -7.66
CA VAL A 77 -7.65 -14.33 -6.74
C VAL A 77 -8.15 -14.32 -5.28
N LEU A 78 -9.46 -14.25 -5.07
CA LEU A 78 -10.05 -14.22 -3.74
C LEU A 78 -9.87 -15.53 -2.97
N TRP A 79 -9.74 -16.67 -3.66
CA TRP A 79 -9.56 -17.97 -3.03
C TRP A 79 -8.24 -18.10 -2.27
N PRO A 80 -7.05 -17.94 -2.89
CA PRO A 80 -5.79 -18.02 -2.15
C PRO A 80 -5.67 -16.93 -1.09
N TRP A 81 -6.26 -15.74 -1.32
CA TRP A 81 -6.31 -14.70 -0.30
C TRP A 81 -7.13 -15.12 0.92
N ALA A 82 -8.37 -15.60 0.71
CA ALA A 82 -9.23 -16.06 1.80
C ALA A 82 -8.61 -17.25 2.52
N LEU A 83 -8.02 -18.20 1.78
CA LEU A 83 -7.27 -19.32 2.36
C LEU A 83 -6.09 -18.83 3.21
N PHE A 84 -5.32 -17.84 2.75
CA PHE A 84 -4.24 -17.27 3.55
C PHE A 84 -4.78 -16.64 4.85
N VAL A 85 -5.83 -15.82 4.77
CA VAL A 85 -6.43 -15.19 5.96
C VAL A 85 -6.96 -16.24 6.95
N LEU A 86 -7.73 -17.23 6.46
CA LEU A 86 -8.22 -18.34 7.29
C LEU A 86 -7.07 -19.16 7.88
N TRP A 87 -6.01 -19.38 7.10
CA TRP A 87 -4.82 -20.10 7.57
C TRP A 87 -4.16 -19.38 8.75
N THR A 88 -4.06 -18.05 8.71
CA THR A 88 -3.52 -17.29 9.85
C THR A 88 -4.33 -17.43 11.14
N CYS A 89 -5.64 -17.69 11.03
CA CYS A 89 -6.48 -18.00 12.19
C CYS A 89 -6.17 -19.39 12.76
N ILE A 90 -5.89 -20.36 11.90
CA ILE A 90 -5.51 -21.72 12.31
C ILE A 90 -4.14 -21.72 12.97
N THR A 91 -3.16 -21.03 12.37
CA THR A 91 -1.79 -21.00 12.91
C THR A 91 -1.71 -20.24 14.24
N LEU A 92 -2.58 -19.25 14.47
CA LEU A 92 -2.74 -18.59 15.76
C LEU A 92 -3.04 -19.59 16.89
N ALA A 93 -3.94 -20.55 16.66
CA ALA A 93 -4.29 -21.56 17.67
C ALA A 93 -3.12 -22.49 18.02
N THR A 94 -2.11 -22.57 17.14
CA THR A 94 -0.93 -23.43 17.29
C THR A 94 0.36 -22.64 17.50
N ALA A 95 0.25 -21.35 17.81
CA ALA A 95 1.39 -20.44 17.91
C ALA A 95 2.30 -20.81 19.09
N LEU A 96 3.61 -20.79 18.85
CA LEU A 96 4.62 -21.02 19.88
C LEU A 96 4.84 -19.79 20.79
N ASN A 97 4.33 -18.63 20.37
CA ASN A 97 4.29 -17.38 21.13
C ASN A 97 2.86 -16.80 21.11
N PRO A 98 1.90 -17.34 21.89
CA PRO A 98 0.49 -16.98 21.78
C PRO A 98 0.19 -15.49 21.97
N ASP A 99 0.79 -14.84 22.97
CA ASP A 99 0.53 -13.43 23.28
C ASP A 99 1.02 -12.48 22.17
N GLY A 100 2.24 -12.74 21.69
CA GLY A 100 2.82 -12.01 20.57
C GLY A 100 2.05 -12.25 19.27
N ALA A 101 1.66 -13.50 19.02
CA ALA A 101 0.89 -13.90 17.86
C ALA A 101 -0.49 -13.23 17.85
N PHE A 102 -1.22 -13.26 18.96
CA PHE A 102 -2.56 -12.68 19.08
C PHE A 102 -2.54 -11.16 18.84
N THR A 103 -1.57 -10.46 19.43
CA THR A 103 -1.41 -9.01 19.27
C THR A 103 -1.19 -8.63 17.81
N TYR A 104 -0.31 -9.36 17.13
CA TYR A 104 0.04 -9.07 15.73
C TYR A 104 -1.05 -9.53 14.75
N TRP A 105 -1.65 -10.70 14.99
CA TRP A 105 -2.79 -11.21 14.23
C TRP A 105 -3.99 -10.26 14.30
N THR A 106 -4.27 -9.68 15.47
CA THR A 106 -5.34 -8.69 15.62
C THR A 106 -5.14 -7.47 14.71
N ARG A 107 -3.89 -7.04 14.49
CA ARG A 107 -3.60 -5.95 13.55
C ARG A 107 -3.83 -6.40 12.11
N PHE A 108 -3.30 -7.57 11.74
CA PHE A 108 -3.45 -8.14 10.40
C PHE A 108 -4.93 -8.36 10.03
N ILE A 109 -5.71 -9.05 10.87
CA ILE A 109 -7.11 -9.39 10.57
C ILE A 109 -7.99 -8.15 10.44
N LYS A 110 -7.70 -7.07 11.18
CA LYS A 110 -8.38 -5.77 11.01
C LYS A 110 -8.11 -5.16 9.63
N GLY A 111 -6.86 -5.21 9.16
CA GLY A 111 -6.50 -4.79 7.80
C GLY A 111 -7.18 -5.63 6.71
N GLN A 112 -7.24 -6.95 6.89
CA GLN A 112 -7.93 -7.85 5.96
C GLN A 112 -9.45 -7.63 5.97
N GLY A 113 -10.05 -7.37 7.14
CA GLY A 113 -11.45 -6.98 7.26
C GLY A 113 -11.76 -5.68 6.49
N LEU A 114 -10.88 -4.69 6.55
CA LEU A 114 -11.01 -3.49 5.71
C LEU A 114 -10.88 -3.82 4.23
N THR A 115 -9.92 -4.67 3.85
CA THR A 115 -9.76 -5.12 2.45
C THR A 115 -11.05 -5.73 1.92
N LEU A 116 -11.75 -6.52 2.75
CA LEU A 116 -13.08 -7.04 2.41
C LEU A 116 -14.13 -5.93 2.26
N CYS A 117 -14.24 -5.03 3.24
CA CYS A 117 -15.18 -3.90 3.17
C CYS A 117 -14.92 -3.00 1.94
N MET A 118 -13.65 -2.79 1.58
CA MET A 118 -13.23 -2.07 0.38
C MET A 118 -13.79 -2.73 -0.88
N MET A 119 -13.64 -4.06 -1.03
CA MET A 119 -14.18 -4.79 -2.18
C MET A 119 -15.71 -4.74 -2.28
N LEU A 120 -16.40 -4.62 -1.15
CA LEU A 120 -17.85 -4.50 -1.10
C LEU A 120 -18.35 -3.08 -1.43
N LEU A 121 -17.67 -2.05 -0.92
CA LEU A 121 -18.16 -0.66 -0.93
C LEU A 121 -17.61 0.18 -2.08
N ILE A 122 -16.47 -0.19 -2.66
CA ILE A 122 -15.91 0.50 -3.83
C ILE A 122 -16.52 -0.13 -5.09
N THR A 123 -17.60 0.50 -5.56
CA THR A 123 -18.47 -0.05 -6.61
C THR A 123 -18.35 0.63 -7.96
N ASN A 124 -17.57 1.72 -8.06
CA ASN A 124 -17.36 2.49 -9.28
C ASN A 124 -15.93 3.06 -9.35
N ARG A 125 -15.57 3.56 -10.53
CA ARG A 125 -14.24 4.13 -10.79
C ARG A 125 -13.86 5.28 -9.87
N VAL A 126 -14.79 6.20 -9.58
CA VAL A 126 -14.53 7.39 -8.73
C VAL A 126 -14.10 6.97 -7.33
N ARG A 127 -14.84 6.04 -6.70
CA ARG A 127 -14.53 5.53 -5.36
C ARG A 127 -13.16 4.82 -5.36
N LEU A 128 -12.85 4.07 -6.43
CA LEU A 128 -11.59 3.35 -6.58
C LEU A 128 -10.41 4.31 -6.72
N GLU A 129 -10.53 5.32 -7.58
CA GLU A 129 -9.50 6.34 -7.78
C GLU A 129 -9.36 7.24 -6.54
N ALA A 130 -10.44 7.58 -5.85
CA ALA A 130 -10.38 8.31 -4.59
C ALA A 130 -9.60 7.53 -3.52
N PHE A 131 -9.85 6.23 -3.38
CA PHE A 131 -9.09 5.37 -2.47
C PHE A 131 -7.60 5.35 -2.81
N LEU A 132 -7.26 5.08 -4.07
CA LEU A 132 -5.88 5.07 -4.54
C LEU A 132 -5.19 6.42 -4.34
N LEU A 133 -5.89 7.52 -4.56
CA LEU A 133 -5.34 8.86 -4.37
C LEU A 133 -5.04 9.13 -2.89
N VAL A 134 -5.96 8.76 -1.99
CA VAL A 134 -5.75 8.87 -0.55
C VAL A 134 -4.54 8.04 -0.13
N VAL A 135 -4.42 6.79 -0.57
CA VAL A 135 -3.25 5.94 -0.28
C VAL A 135 -1.96 6.56 -0.81
N ALA A 136 -1.94 6.94 -2.09
CA ALA A 136 -0.75 7.47 -2.76
C ALA A 136 -0.28 8.80 -2.16
N MET A 137 -1.21 9.71 -1.85
CA MET A 137 -0.87 11.00 -1.24
C MET A 137 -0.54 10.88 0.26
N SER A 138 -1.13 9.92 0.98
CA SER A 138 -0.82 9.64 2.39
C SER A 138 0.64 9.24 2.57
N ILE A 139 1.12 8.30 1.74
CA ILE A 139 2.53 7.87 1.78
C ILE A 139 3.41 8.91 1.06
N GLY A 140 2.94 9.51 -0.04
CA GLY A 140 3.65 10.56 -0.77
C GLY A 140 3.93 11.81 0.07
N PHE A 141 3.08 12.13 1.06
CA PHE A 141 3.35 13.16 2.05
C PHE A 141 4.69 12.94 2.77
N TYR A 142 5.00 11.70 3.16
CA TYR A 142 6.29 11.36 3.77
C TYR A 142 7.44 11.44 2.77
N GLY A 143 7.18 11.21 1.48
CA GLY A 143 8.17 11.43 0.43
C GLY A 143 8.56 12.91 0.34
N VAL A 144 7.58 13.81 0.34
CA VAL A 144 7.83 15.26 0.35
C VAL A 144 8.52 15.70 1.63
N LYS A 145 7.96 15.34 2.79
CA LYS A 145 8.53 15.68 4.11
C LYS A 145 9.96 15.16 4.26
N GLY A 146 10.19 13.90 3.87
CA GLY A 146 11.47 13.22 3.97
C GLY A 146 12.53 13.82 3.07
N ALA A 147 12.20 14.18 1.83
CA ALA A 147 13.14 14.82 0.93
C ALA A 147 13.46 16.27 1.33
N VAL A 148 12.49 17.05 1.84
CA VAL A 148 12.79 18.38 2.41
C VAL A 148 13.76 18.25 3.58
N PHE A 149 13.54 17.28 4.48
CA PHE A 149 14.45 17.00 5.58
C PHE A 149 15.84 16.55 5.11
N ALA A 150 15.90 15.64 4.13
CA ALA A 150 17.15 15.15 3.59
C ALA A 150 17.97 16.28 2.93
N ILE A 151 17.34 17.09 2.08
CA ILE A 151 18.00 18.25 1.45
C ILE A 151 18.46 19.25 2.52
N GLY A 152 17.62 19.57 3.50
CA GLY A 152 17.95 20.51 4.58
C GLY A 152 19.09 20.04 5.49
N THR A 153 19.34 18.74 5.56
CA THR A 153 20.46 18.14 6.31
C THR A 153 21.66 17.80 5.43
N GLY A 154 21.65 18.16 4.14
CA GLY A 154 22.71 17.78 3.21
C GLY A 154 22.84 16.27 3.00
N PHE A 155 21.73 15.53 3.15
CA PHE A 155 21.63 14.07 3.05
C PHE A 155 22.37 13.28 4.15
N GLU A 156 22.92 13.94 5.16
CA GLU A 156 23.67 13.34 6.28
C GLU A 156 22.80 12.51 7.24
N SER A 157 21.48 12.76 7.24
CA SER A 157 20.53 12.11 8.14
C SER A 157 19.61 11.14 7.40
N ARG A 158 19.32 10.00 8.04
CA ARG A 158 18.37 9.03 7.51
C ARG A 158 16.94 9.54 7.59
N VAL A 159 16.18 9.29 6.53
CA VAL A 159 14.73 9.49 6.55
C VAL A 159 14.05 8.31 7.23
N TRP A 160 13.16 8.63 8.17
CA TRP A 160 12.30 7.71 8.91
C TRP A 160 10.84 8.01 8.62
N GLY A 161 9.98 7.01 8.80
CA GLY A 161 8.54 7.23 8.72
C GLY A 161 7.97 7.74 10.04
N PRO A 162 6.63 7.76 10.17
CA PRO A 162 5.97 8.14 11.40
C PRO A 162 6.16 7.08 12.49
N PRO A 163 6.41 7.50 13.75
CA PRO A 163 6.60 6.60 14.87
C PRO A 163 5.34 5.75 15.11
N ASP A 164 5.52 4.54 15.64
CA ASP A 164 4.43 3.62 16.01
C ASP A 164 3.45 3.34 14.86
N SER A 165 4.00 3.23 13.64
CA SER A 165 3.27 2.92 12.42
C SER A 165 3.85 1.70 11.70
N ALA A 166 3.14 1.18 10.71
CA ALA A 166 3.63 0.10 9.86
C ALA A 166 4.83 0.50 8.97
N ILE A 167 5.11 1.81 8.87
CA ILE A 167 6.16 2.39 8.03
C ILE A 167 7.16 3.22 8.84
N ASP A 168 7.28 2.98 10.15
CA ASP A 168 8.14 3.73 11.07
C ASP A 168 9.63 3.66 10.67
N GLY A 169 10.12 2.44 10.45
CA GLY A 169 11.51 2.20 10.09
C GLY A 169 11.90 2.75 8.71
N ASN A 170 13.19 3.05 8.57
CA ASN A 170 13.76 3.62 7.34
C ASN A 170 13.60 2.71 6.13
N ASN A 171 13.66 1.38 6.30
CA ASN A 171 13.50 0.44 5.19
C ASN A 171 12.02 0.33 4.78
N GLU A 172 11.11 0.37 5.75
CA GLU A 172 9.67 0.26 5.59
C GLU A 172 9.10 1.48 4.85
N ILE A 173 9.48 2.70 5.27
CA ILE A 173 9.08 3.92 4.56
C ILE A 173 9.63 3.95 3.14
N ALA A 174 10.88 3.51 2.92
CA ALA A 174 11.46 3.44 1.59
C ALA A 174 10.62 2.54 0.67
N LEU A 175 10.29 1.32 1.12
CA LEU A 175 9.48 0.40 0.35
C LEU A 175 8.08 0.95 0.06
N ALA A 176 7.44 1.55 1.06
CA ALA A 176 6.12 2.16 0.90
C ALA A 176 6.12 3.27 -0.16
N LEU A 177 7.13 4.15 -0.16
CA LEU A 177 7.33 5.19 -1.17
C LEU A 177 7.48 4.59 -2.57
N LEU A 178 8.30 3.54 -2.72
CA LEU A 178 8.47 2.83 -3.98
C LEU A 178 7.17 2.19 -4.48
N MET A 179 6.33 1.66 -3.58
CA MET A 179 5.05 1.06 -3.93
C MET A 179 4.01 2.09 -4.40
N VAL A 180 4.02 3.33 -3.89
CA VAL A 180 3.03 4.35 -4.31
C VAL A 180 3.45 5.18 -5.52
N MET A 181 4.74 5.23 -5.88
CA MET A 181 5.21 5.98 -7.04
C MET A 181 4.54 5.59 -8.37
N PRO A 182 4.32 4.31 -8.69
CA PRO A 182 3.54 3.93 -9.88
C PRO A 182 2.08 4.43 -9.82
N LEU A 183 1.48 4.52 -8.63
CA LEU A 183 0.13 5.07 -8.47
C LEU A 183 0.09 6.58 -8.72
N LEU A 184 1.10 7.31 -8.25
CA LEU A 184 1.25 8.74 -8.58
C LEU A 184 1.43 8.94 -10.09
N ARG A 185 2.16 8.05 -10.75
CA ARG A 185 2.30 8.04 -12.22
C ARG A 185 0.96 7.84 -12.92
N TYR A 186 0.11 6.93 -12.43
CA TYR A 186 -1.25 6.76 -12.94
C TYR A 186 -2.04 8.09 -12.90
N PHE A 187 -2.10 8.75 -11.74
CA PHE A 187 -2.81 10.03 -11.62
C PHE A 187 -2.20 11.14 -12.48
N GLN A 188 -0.87 11.16 -12.63
CA GLN A 188 -0.15 12.09 -13.49
C GLN A 188 -0.55 11.95 -14.97
N VAL A 189 -0.85 10.74 -15.44
CA VAL A 189 -1.24 10.48 -16.84
C VAL A 189 -2.66 10.97 -17.12
N PHE A 190 -3.60 10.74 -16.19
CA PHE A 190 -5.03 11.01 -16.42
C PHE A 190 -5.52 12.38 -15.92
N THR A 191 -4.73 13.11 -15.13
CA THR A 191 -5.15 14.45 -14.70
C THR A 191 -5.15 15.46 -15.86
N PRO A 192 -6.26 16.19 -16.11
CA PRO A 192 -6.30 17.23 -17.13
C PRO A 192 -5.61 18.52 -16.67
N LYS A 193 -5.50 18.74 -15.35
CA LYS A 193 -4.95 19.98 -14.77
C LYS A 193 -3.43 19.92 -14.68
N LYS A 194 -2.74 20.88 -15.31
CA LYS A 194 -1.28 21.05 -15.26
C LYS A 194 -0.74 21.13 -13.82
N LEU A 195 -1.46 21.82 -12.93
CA LEU A 195 -1.09 21.92 -11.51
C LEU A 195 -1.00 20.54 -10.85
N HIS A 196 -2.05 19.72 -10.96
CA HIS A 196 -2.06 18.38 -10.39
C HIS A 196 -0.96 17.50 -10.98
N LYS A 197 -0.71 17.62 -12.29
CA LYS A 197 0.38 16.91 -12.97
C LYS A 197 1.74 17.23 -12.34
N ASN A 198 1.98 18.51 -12.04
CA ASN A 198 3.20 18.97 -11.39
C ASN A 198 3.26 18.51 -9.93
N VAL A 199 2.15 18.49 -9.20
CA VAL A 199 2.07 17.96 -7.83
C VAL A 199 2.44 16.47 -7.80
N TYR A 200 1.90 15.65 -8.71
CA TYR A 200 2.25 14.22 -8.77
C TYR A 200 3.71 14.01 -9.18
N LEU A 201 4.20 14.76 -10.17
CA LEU A 201 5.61 14.69 -10.58
C LEU A 201 6.56 15.11 -9.44
N GLY A 202 6.26 16.22 -8.76
CA GLY A 202 7.01 16.68 -7.60
C GLY A 202 6.99 15.62 -6.49
N THR A 203 5.80 15.11 -6.14
CA THR A 203 5.68 14.08 -5.10
C THR A 203 6.50 12.82 -5.45
N MET A 204 6.52 12.38 -6.71
CA MET A 204 7.37 11.27 -7.16
C MET A 204 8.87 11.60 -7.02
N ALA A 205 9.30 12.78 -7.48
CA ALA A 205 10.70 13.19 -7.39
C ALA A 205 11.19 13.29 -5.93
N PHE A 206 10.39 13.93 -5.06
CA PHE A 206 10.69 14.00 -3.63
C PHE A 206 10.62 12.59 -2.99
N SER A 207 9.71 11.71 -3.40
CA SER A 207 9.68 10.32 -2.91
C SER A 207 10.94 9.55 -3.29
N LEU A 208 11.51 9.76 -4.48
CA LEU A 208 12.81 9.16 -4.87
C LEU A 208 13.95 9.67 -3.99
N VAL A 209 14.04 10.99 -3.81
CA VAL A 209 15.06 11.60 -2.94
C VAL A 209 14.94 11.05 -1.52
N SER A 210 13.73 11.05 -0.97
CA SER A 210 13.45 10.50 0.35
C SER A 210 13.83 9.02 0.46
N ALA A 211 13.50 8.21 -0.55
CA ALA A 211 13.84 6.79 -0.58
C ALA A 211 15.35 6.55 -0.62
N LEU A 212 16.12 7.33 -1.40
CA LEU A 212 17.59 7.28 -1.41
C LEU A 212 18.18 7.64 -0.03
N SER A 213 17.62 8.66 0.61
CA SER A 213 18.05 9.14 1.93
C SER A 213 17.61 8.25 3.10
N THR A 214 16.98 7.10 2.85
CA THR A 214 16.73 6.09 3.90
C THR A 214 17.94 5.22 4.20
N TYR A 215 18.95 5.22 3.31
CA TYR A 215 20.15 4.38 3.37
C TYR A 215 19.83 2.88 3.37
N SER A 216 18.71 2.51 2.72
CA SER A 216 18.25 1.13 2.62
C SER A 216 18.76 0.44 1.35
N ARG A 217 19.62 -0.58 1.53
CA ARG A 217 20.12 -1.43 0.42
C ARG A 217 19.00 -2.17 -0.30
N GLY A 218 18.03 -2.71 0.46
CA GLY A 218 16.85 -3.38 -0.11
C GLY A 218 15.99 -2.43 -0.93
N ALA A 219 15.88 -1.17 -0.51
CA ALA A 219 15.17 -0.15 -1.27
C ALA A 219 15.88 0.22 -2.58
N LEU A 220 17.22 0.23 -2.63
CA LEU A 220 17.94 0.48 -3.89
C LEU A 220 17.64 -0.60 -4.94
N LEU A 221 17.65 -1.88 -4.55
CA LEU A 221 17.29 -2.96 -5.45
C LEU A 221 15.83 -2.84 -5.92
N ALA A 222 14.91 -2.58 -4.99
CA ALA A 222 13.50 -2.37 -5.31
C ALA A 222 13.27 -1.16 -6.22
N MET A 223 14.03 -0.08 -6.02
CA MET A 223 14.01 1.13 -6.85
C MET A 223 14.50 0.82 -8.26
N GLY A 224 15.58 0.06 -8.39
CA GLY A 224 16.09 -0.41 -9.68
C GLY A 224 15.06 -1.25 -10.43
N MET A 225 14.47 -2.24 -9.76
CA MET A 225 13.43 -3.11 -10.35
C MET A 225 12.15 -2.36 -10.71
N MET A 226 11.70 -1.44 -9.85
CA MET A 226 10.56 -0.56 -10.13
C MET A 226 10.85 0.31 -11.36
N THR A 227 12.01 0.98 -11.40
CA THR A 227 12.42 1.87 -12.50
C THR A 227 12.56 1.11 -13.81
N ALA A 228 13.22 -0.05 -13.80
CA ALA A 228 13.33 -0.93 -14.96
C ALA A 228 11.95 -1.36 -15.47
N SER A 229 11.03 -1.73 -14.57
CA SER A 229 9.66 -2.09 -14.96
C SER A 229 8.87 -0.89 -15.52
N LEU A 230 9.07 0.32 -15.01
CA LEU A 230 8.45 1.54 -15.55
C LEU A 230 8.97 1.86 -16.96
N VAL A 231 10.30 1.78 -17.16
CA VAL A 231 10.94 1.97 -18.47
C VAL A 231 10.43 0.93 -19.46
N TRP A 232 10.40 -0.34 -19.08
CA TRP A 232 9.95 -1.45 -19.94
C TRP A 232 8.49 -1.30 -20.38
N LYS A 233 7.60 -0.89 -19.48
CA LYS A 233 6.16 -0.75 -19.75
C LYS A 233 5.80 0.55 -20.48
N SER A 234 6.72 1.49 -20.59
CA SER A 234 6.48 2.80 -21.21
C SER A 234 6.60 2.77 -22.73
N LYS A 235 5.68 3.47 -23.41
CA LYS A 235 5.79 3.74 -24.87
C LYS A 235 7.02 4.58 -25.23
N ARG A 236 7.58 5.32 -24.26
CA ARG A 236 8.76 6.20 -24.43
C ARG A 236 10.01 5.63 -23.74
N ARG A 237 10.21 4.31 -23.83
CA ARG A 237 11.30 3.59 -23.15
C ARG A 237 12.69 4.19 -23.35
N ALA A 238 13.05 4.61 -24.57
CA ALA A 238 14.37 5.19 -24.87
C ALA A 238 14.57 6.53 -24.15
N ALA A 239 13.58 7.43 -24.19
CA ALA A 239 13.65 8.71 -23.48
C ALA A 239 13.68 8.53 -21.96
N MET A 240 12.93 7.57 -21.42
CA MET A 240 12.99 7.25 -19.99
C MET A 240 14.33 6.64 -19.60
N LEU A 241 14.93 5.79 -20.44
CA LEU A 241 16.24 5.22 -20.19
C LEU A 241 17.32 6.33 -20.17
N LEU A 242 17.28 7.25 -21.13
CA LEU A 242 18.18 8.41 -21.15
C LEU A 242 18.02 9.26 -19.89
N LEU A 243 16.78 9.50 -19.45
CA LEU A 243 16.52 10.22 -18.20
C LEU A 243 17.13 9.51 -16.99
N VAL A 244 17.01 8.18 -16.90
CA VAL A 244 17.60 7.38 -15.82
C VAL A 244 19.13 7.45 -15.86
N VAL A 245 19.73 7.25 -17.04
CA VAL A 245 21.18 7.33 -17.24
C VAL A 245 21.74 8.69 -16.86
N ALA A 246 21.00 9.78 -17.13
CA ALA A 246 21.39 11.13 -16.72
C ALA A 246 21.16 11.39 -15.22
N ALA A 247 20.05 10.90 -14.66
CA ALA A 247 19.67 11.20 -13.28
C ALA A 247 20.47 10.44 -12.23
N VAL A 248 20.86 9.18 -12.50
CA VAL A 248 21.56 8.33 -11.53
C VAL A 248 22.91 8.92 -11.10
N PRO A 249 23.82 9.34 -12.02
CA PRO A 249 25.10 9.95 -11.62
C PRO A 249 24.92 11.21 -10.78
N ILE A 250 23.93 12.05 -11.14
CA ILE A 250 23.60 13.26 -10.37
C ILE A 250 23.15 12.87 -8.96
N ALA A 251 22.22 11.93 -8.84
CA ALA A 251 21.73 11.47 -7.53
C ALA A 251 22.86 10.89 -6.66
N VAL A 252 23.77 10.10 -7.25
CA VAL A 252 24.92 9.51 -6.54
C VAL A 252 25.93 10.58 -6.11
N SER A 253 26.21 11.58 -6.95
CA SER A 253 27.14 12.68 -6.63
C SER A 253 26.69 13.57 -5.46
N LEU A 254 25.40 13.54 -5.11
CA LEU A 254 24.83 14.30 -4.00
C LEU A 254 24.86 13.54 -2.67
N MET A 255 25.22 12.26 -2.66
CA MET A 255 25.23 11.44 -1.46
C MET A 255 26.53 11.61 -0.65
N PRO A 256 26.46 11.67 0.69
CA PRO A 256 27.64 11.83 1.55
C PRO A 256 28.38 10.50 1.78
N ASP A 257 29.61 10.57 2.30
CA ASP A 257 30.46 9.40 2.56
C ASP A 257 29.76 8.33 3.40
N LYS A 258 29.00 8.72 4.44
CA LYS A 258 28.23 7.77 5.27
C LYS A 258 27.26 6.90 4.47
N TRP A 259 26.70 7.44 3.38
CA TRP A 259 25.84 6.67 2.49
C TRP A 259 26.68 5.63 1.73
N PHE A 260 27.84 6.03 1.19
CA PHE A 260 28.76 5.12 0.50
C PHE A 260 29.30 4.04 1.43
N ASP A 261 29.73 4.40 2.64
CA ASP A 261 30.15 3.45 3.68
C ASP A 261 29.08 2.39 3.90
N ARG A 262 27.81 2.83 4.00
CA ARG A 262 26.69 1.90 4.18
C ARG A 262 26.48 1.00 2.97
N MET A 263 26.62 1.50 1.74
CA MET A 263 26.43 0.70 0.53
C MET A 263 27.60 -0.25 0.26
N ASN A 264 28.83 0.16 0.58
CA ASN A 264 30.04 -0.62 0.34
C ASN A 264 30.18 -1.82 1.27
N THR A 265 29.49 -1.84 2.43
CA THR A 265 29.39 -3.05 3.28
C THR A 265 28.78 -4.28 2.58
N ILE A 266 28.21 -4.13 1.38
CA ILE A 266 27.75 -5.27 0.56
C ILE A 266 28.94 -6.17 0.14
N HIS A 267 30.12 -5.60 -0.08
CA HIS A 267 31.30 -6.36 -0.51
C HIS A 267 31.88 -7.23 0.61
N THR A 268 31.64 -6.85 1.87
CA THR A 268 32.10 -7.56 3.07
C THR A 268 30.91 -7.99 3.93
N TYR A 269 29.85 -8.54 3.32
CA TYR A 269 28.61 -8.87 4.04
C TYR A 269 28.82 -9.86 5.20
N GLN A 270 29.85 -10.69 5.15
CA GLN A 270 30.22 -11.62 6.24
C GLN A 270 30.70 -10.88 7.50
N GLU A 271 31.23 -9.67 7.34
CA GLU A 271 31.67 -8.78 8.42
C GLU A 271 30.53 -7.84 8.89
N ASP A 272 29.45 -7.72 8.10
CA ASP A 272 28.26 -6.95 8.46
C ASP A 272 27.36 -7.77 9.40
N SER A 273 27.45 -7.49 10.70
CA SER A 273 26.59 -8.07 11.73
C SER A 273 25.10 -8.04 11.39
N SER A 274 24.63 -6.98 10.70
CA SER A 274 23.23 -6.86 10.29
C SER A 274 22.86 -7.84 9.18
N ALA A 275 23.79 -8.14 8.26
CA ALA A 275 23.56 -9.11 7.19
C ALA A 275 23.64 -10.55 7.72
N MET A 276 24.65 -10.86 8.53
CA MET A 276 24.80 -12.19 9.14
C MET A 276 23.66 -12.54 10.10
N GLY A 277 23.15 -11.56 10.86
CA GLY A 277 21.96 -11.74 11.70
C GLY A 277 20.70 -12.13 10.91
N ARG A 278 20.52 -11.57 9.69
CA ARG A 278 19.41 -11.97 8.80
C ARG A 278 19.59 -13.40 8.27
N ILE A 279 20.80 -13.75 7.85
CA ILE A 279 21.11 -15.12 7.39
C ILE A 279 20.85 -16.13 8.52
N ASN A 280 21.27 -15.83 9.74
CA ASN A 280 20.96 -16.63 10.93
C ASN A 280 19.45 -16.78 11.14
N ALA A 281 18.68 -15.68 11.02
CA ALA A 281 17.23 -15.69 11.10
C ALA A 281 16.55 -16.48 9.94
N TRP A 282 17.17 -16.55 8.76
CA TRP A 282 16.68 -17.37 7.65
C TRP A 282 16.89 -18.86 7.91
N TYR A 283 18.03 -19.24 8.47
CA TYR A 283 18.24 -20.62 8.95
C TYR A 283 17.25 -20.98 10.06
N PHE A 284 17.03 -20.08 11.02
CA PHE A 284 15.97 -20.22 12.02
C PHE A 284 14.60 -20.49 11.37
N ALA A 285 14.21 -19.67 10.41
CA ALA A 285 12.92 -19.78 9.73
C ALA A 285 12.77 -21.12 9.01
N TRP A 286 13.83 -21.54 8.30
CA TRP A 286 13.87 -22.83 7.60
C TRP A 286 13.81 -24.02 8.56
N ASN A 287 14.57 -23.99 9.65
CA ASN A 287 14.59 -25.08 10.63
C ASN A 287 13.26 -25.20 11.38
N LEU A 288 12.66 -24.08 11.78
CA LEU A 288 11.33 -24.05 12.38
C LEU A 288 10.26 -24.58 11.41
N ALA A 289 10.31 -24.17 10.14
CA ALA A 289 9.39 -24.67 9.13
C ALA A 289 9.57 -26.17 8.86
N LYS A 290 10.80 -26.72 8.92
CA LYS A 290 10.99 -28.18 8.83
C LYS A 290 10.40 -28.93 10.02
N ASP A 291 10.52 -28.38 11.23
CA ASP A 291 9.97 -28.99 12.45
C ASP A 291 8.44 -28.86 12.53
N ARG A 292 7.88 -27.77 11.98
CA ARG A 292 6.43 -27.49 11.94
C ARG A 292 5.99 -27.14 10.51
N PRO A 293 6.00 -28.10 9.57
CA PRO A 293 5.85 -27.83 8.13
C PRO A 293 4.51 -27.24 7.73
N LEU A 294 3.44 -27.59 8.45
CA LEU A 294 2.11 -27.08 8.17
C LEU A 294 1.92 -25.69 8.79
N THR A 295 2.01 -25.58 10.11
CA THR A 295 1.57 -24.37 10.81
C THR A 295 2.66 -23.33 11.04
N GLY A 296 3.94 -23.70 10.89
CA GLY A 296 5.04 -22.90 11.39
C GLY A 296 4.93 -22.67 12.91
N GLY A 297 5.52 -21.57 13.38
CA GLY A 297 5.51 -21.15 14.78
C GLY A 297 4.43 -20.13 15.16
N GLY A 298 3.58 -19.69 14.22
CA GLY A 298 2.63 -18.59 14.42
C GLY A 298 3.28 -17.20 14.29
N MET A 299 2.46 -16.15 14.18
CA MET A 299 2.97 -14.77 14.07
C MET A 299 3.87 -14.41 15.26
N ARG A 300 4.93 -13.61 15.03
CA ARG A 300 5.91 -13.21 16.06
C ARG A 300 6.63 -14.40 16.70
N THR A 301 6.93 -15.44 15.91
CA THR A 301 7.69 -16.62 16.36
C THR A 301 9.21 -16.39 16.52
N PHE A 302 9.76 -15.25 16.08
CA PHE A 302 11.18 -14.91 16.20
C PHE A 302 11.52 -14.47 17.64
N THR A 303 11.36 -15.37 18.61
CA THR A 303 11.61 -15.09 20.04
C THR A 303 12.98 -15.61 20.47
N LYS A 304 13.58 -15.00 21.51
CA LYS A 304 14.89 -15.44 22.02
C LYS A 304 14.94 -16.93 22.34
N LEU A 305 13.90 -17.45 23.01
CA LEU A 305 13.78 -18.86 23.36
C LEU A 305 13.79 -19.76 22.12
N LEU A 306 13.06 -19.38 21.07
CA LEU A 306 13.00 -20.19 19.85
C LEU A 306 14.30 -20.09 19.06
N PHE A 307 15.03 -18.96 19.12
CA PHE A 307 16.36 -18.83 18.55
C PHE A 307 17.33 -19.88 19.11
N TYR A 308 17.29 -20.18 20.40
CA TYR A 308 18.07 -21.28 21.00
C TYR A 308 17.77 -22.65 20.41
N LYS A 309 16.55 -22.87 19.92
CA LYS A 309 16.13 -24.16 19.37
C LYS A 309 16.43 -24.28 17.87
N TYR A 310 16.27 -23.22 17.10
CA TYR A 310 16.24 -23.30 15.64
C TYR A 310 17.33 -22.51 14.91
N ALA A 311 17.99 -21.53 15.56
CA ALA A 311 19.02 -20.71 14.92
C ALA A 311 20.42 -21.32 15.06
N PRO A 312 21.27 -21.31 14.01
CA PRO A 312 22.67 -21.73 14.09
C PRO A 312 23.49 -20.95 15.13
N ASN A 313 23.24 -19.64 15.25
CA ASN A 313 23.78 -18.79 16.30
C ASN A 313 22.64 -18.35 17.24
N PRO A 314 22.38 -19.08 18.33
CA PRO A 314 21.31 -18.80 19.28
C PRO A 314 21.28 -17.40 19.88
N LEU A 315 22.44 -16.76 20.07
CA LEU A 315 22.57 -15.49 20.78
C LEU A 315 22.37 -14.28 19.86
N ASP A 316 22.42 -14.49 18.55
CA ASP A 316 22.30 -13.46 17.53
C ASP A 316 20.84 -13.31 17.07
N HIS A 317 20.05 -12.64 17.91
CA HIS A 317 18.60 -12.50 17.74
C HIS A 317 18.23 -11.37 16.77
N HIS A 318 17.64 -11.74 15.63
CA HIS A 318 17.19 -10.79 14.61
C HIS A 318 15.85 -11.22 14.00
N ASP A 319 15.01 -10.26 13.59
CA ASP A 319 13.88 -10.59 12.70
C ASP A 319 14.42 -10.99 11.31
N ALA A 320 13.70 -11.86 10.60
CA ALA A 320 14.13 -12.36 9.28
C ALA A 320 14.40 -11.24 8.27
N HIS A 321 13.73 -10.09 8.40
CA HIS A 321 13.75 -9.01 7.41
C HIS A 321 13.64 -9.57 5.99
N SER A 322 12.65 -10.44 5.79
CA SER A 322 12.32 -11.02 4.49
C SER A 322 10.88 -11.51 4.58
N ILE A 323 9.99 -11.00 3.74
CA ILE A 323 8.58 -11.40 3.72
C ILE A 323 8.44 -12.91 3.47
N TYR A 324 9.37 -13.52 2.74
CA TYR A 324 9.36 -14.94 2.43
C TYR A 324 9.69 -15.80 3.65
N PHE A 325 10.83 -15.53 4.30
CA PHE A 325 11.23 -16.28 5.50
C PHE A 325 10.34 -15.95 6.70
N GLN A 326 9.80 -14.74 6.78
CA GLN A 326 8.81 -14.37 7.80
C GLN A 326 7.54 -15.23 7.66
N VAL A 327 6.93 -15.28 6.47
CA VAL A 327 5.72 -16.11 6.27
C VAL A 327 6.05 -17.59 6.41
N LEU A 328 7.21 -18.05 5.93
CA LEU A 328 7.63 -19.45 6.09
C LEU A 328 7.72 -19.86 7.56
N ALA A 329 8.40 -19.07 8.39
CA ALA A 329 8.56 -19.34 9.81
C ALA A 329 7.23 -19.30 10.55
N GLU A 330 6.39 -18.30 10.25
CA GLU A 330 5.17 -18.02 11.01
C GLU A 330 3.96 -18.83 10.56
N GLN A 331 3.90 -19.22 9.28
CA GLN A 331 2.72 -19.83 8.66
C GLN A 331 2.99 -21.19 8.00
N GLY A 332 4.24 -21.66 8.03
CA GLY A 332 4.66 -22.91 7.37
C GLY A 332 4.61 -22.84 5.84
N PHE A 333 4.83 -23.99 5.20
CA PHE A 333 4.80 -24.08 3.73
C PHE A 333 3.42 -23.76 3.12
N PRO A 334 2.28 -24.24 3.67
CA PRO A 334 0.95 -23.89 3.15
C PRO A 334 0.70 -22.38 3.17
N GLY A 335 1.03 -21.71 4.27
CA GLY A 335 0.86 -20.26 4.39
C GLY A 335 1.71 -19.49 3.38
N LEU A 336 2.96 -19.89 3.18
CA LEU A 336 3.82 -19.30 2.15
C LEU A 336 3.25 -19.50 0.73
N VAL A 337 2.72 -20.69 0.44
CA VAL A 337 2.07 -20.97 -0.85
C VAL A 337 0.86 -20.07 -1.06
N PHE A 338 -0.05 -19.94 -0.09
CA PHE A 338 -1.23 -19.08 -0.22
C PHE A 338 -0.85 -17.61 -0.36
N PHE A 339 0.14 -17.14 0.39
CA PHE A 339 0.69 -15.78 0.28
C PHE A 339 1.23 -15.49 -1.13
N LEU A 340 2.13 -16.34 -1.63
CA LEU A 340 2.73 -16.17 -2.96
C LEU A 340 1.70 -16.33 -4.07
N LEU A 341 0.78 -17.29 -3.94
CA LEU A 341 -0.28 -17.53 -4.92
C LEU A 341 -1.24 -16.33 -5.01
N THR A 342 -1.55 -15.69 -3.89
CA THR A 342 -2.35 -14.46 -3.86
C THR A 342 -1.69 -13.35 -4.68
N ILE A 343 -0.41 -13.09 -4.44
CA ILE A 343 0.34 -12.06 -5.18
C ILE A 343 0.49 -12.42 -6.65
N PHE A 344 0.83 -13.67 -6.95
CA PHE A 344 0.99 -14.16 -8.32
C PHE A 344 -0.32 -14.05 -9.11
N MET A 345 -1.44 -14.53 -8.56
CA MET A 345 -2.74 -14.46 -9.23
C MET A 345 -3.22 -13.01 -9.36
N GLY A 346 -2.95 -12.14 -8.38
CA GLY A 346 -3.18 -10.69 -8.51
C GLY A 346 -2.38 -10.07 -9.65
N TYR A 347 -1.10 -10.42 -9.78
CA TYR A 347 -0.26 -9.97 -10.88
C TYR A 347 -0.79 -10.46 -12.24
N ARG A 348 -1.21 -11.73 -12.33
CA ARG A 348 -1.79 -12.32 -13.55
C ARG A 348 -3.15 -11.71 -13.90
N LEU A 349 -3.96 -11.35 -12.91
CA LEU A 349 -5.21 -10.62 -13.12
C LEU A 349 -4.95 -9.26 -13.77
N CYS A 350 -3.95 -8.50 -13.31
CA CYS A 350 -3.53 -7.26 -13.97
C CYS A 350 -3.12 -7.51 -15.43
N SER A 351 -2.35 -8.57 -15.72
CA SER A 351 -2.02 -8.94 -17.11
C SER A 351 -3.28 -9.23 -17.94
N ALA A 352 -4.27 -9.92 -17.38
CA ALA A 352 -5.51 -10.24 -18.07
C ALA A 352 -6.37 -8.99 -18.32
N ILE A 353 -6.42 -8.04 -17.38
CA ILE A 353 -7.07 -6.74 -17.58
C ILE A 353 -6.34 -5.96 -18.68
N MET A 354 -5.02 -5.87 -18.63
CA MET A 354 -4.23 -5.17 -19.66
C MET A 354 -4.49 -5.73 -21.07
N LYS A 355 -4.56 -7.05 -21.23
CA LYS A 355 -4.85 -7.67 -22.54
C LYS A 355 -6.27 -7.36 -23.02
N ARG A 356 -7.28 -7.43 -22.15
CA ARG A 356 -8.69 -7.18 -22.50
C ARG A 356 -9.02 -5.73 -22.79
N THR A 357 -8.25 -4.80 -22.23
CA THR A 357 -8.47 -3.35 -22.35
C THR A 357 -7.54 -2.70 -23.38
N GLU A 358 -6.72 -3.49 -24.07
CA GLU A 358 -5.76 -2.99 -25.04
C GLU A 358 -6.47 -2.36 -26.24
N GLY A 359 -6.10 -1.11 -26.56
CA GLY A 359 -6.66 -0.37 -27.69
C GLY A 359 -8.08 0.19 -27.47
N ILE A 360 -8.68 0.03 -26.29
CA ILE A 360 -10.04 0.49 -26.00
C ILE A 360 -10.00 1.78 -25.15
N PRO A 361 -10.31 2.97 -25.71
CA PRO A 361 -10.16 4.25 -25.01
C PRO A 361 -10.96 4.36 -23.70
N GLU A 362 -12.15 3.80 -23.65
CA GLU A 362 -13.10 3.93 -22.54
C GLU A 362 -12.63 3.21 -21.26
N VAL A 363 -11.76 2.20 -21.41
CA VAL A 363 -11.17 1.40 -20.32
C VAL A 363 -9.64 1.53 -20.25
N ALA A 364 -9.07 2.53 -20.94
CA ALA A 364 -7.63 2.79 -20.93
C ALA A 364 -7.09 3.07 -19.51
N TRP A 365 -7.93 3.61 -18.64
CA TRP A 365 -7.63 3.81 -17.22
C TRP A 365 -7.30 2.50 -16.50
N ALA A 366 -8.08 1.43 -16.75
CA ALA A 366 -7.87 0.14 -16.11
C ALA A 366 -6.61 -0.56 -16.64
N ASN A 367 -6.26 -0.32 -17.92
CA ASN A 367 -5.02 -0.79 -18.52
C ASN A 367 -3.80 -0.20 -17.80
N GLU A 368 -3.74 1.13 -17.71
CA GLU A 368 -2.63 1.84 -17.08
C GLU A 368 -2.56 1.56 -15.58
N LEU A 369 -3.70 1.55 -14.89
CA LEU A 369 -3.77 1.18 -13.48
C LEU A 369 -3.19 -0.22 -13.25
N SER A 370 -3.58 -1.21 -14.07
CA SER A 370 -3.06 -2.57 -13.97
C SER A 370 -1.55 -2.65 -14.21
N ARG A 371 -1.01 -1.84 -15.13
CA ARG A 371 0.45 -1.71 -15.34
C ARG A 371 1.13 -1.18 -14.08
N MET A 372 0.57 -0.14 -13.47
CA MET A 372 1.14 0.49 -12.27
C MET A 372 1.06 -0.43 -11.05
N ILE A 373 -0.05 -1.16 -10.87
CA ILE A 373 -0.17 -2.19 -9.81
C ILE A 373 0.91 -3.26 -9.97
N GLN A 374 1.18 -3.75 -11.19
CA GLN A 374 2.26 -4.72 -11.42
C GLN A 374 3.63 -4.17 -11.03
N VAL A 375 3.91 -2.90 -11.35
CA VAL A 375 5.17 -2.25 -10.96
C VAL A 375 5.27 -2.14 -9.44
N SER A 376 4.18 -1.74 -8.76
CA SER A 376 4.12 -1.65 -7.29
C SER A 376 4.32 -3.00 -6.61
N LEU A 377 3.69 -4.07 -7.13
CA LEU A 377 3.87 -5.43 -6.60
C LEU A 377 5.29 -5.96 -6.82
N LEU A 378 5.93 -5.63 -7.95
CA LEU A 378 7.36 -5.96 -8.17
C LEU A 378 8.27 -5.23 -7.16
N ALA A 379 8.03 -3.94 -6.92
CA ALA A 379 8.75 -3.20 -5.89
C ALA A 379 8.58 -3.87 -4.51
N TYR A 380 7.35 -4.25 -4.14
CA TYR A 380 7.06 -5.00 -2.92
C TYR A 380 7.79 -6.34 -2.81
N LEU A 381 7.74 -7.19 -3.85
CA LEU A 381 8.37 -8.51 -3.83
C LEU A 381 9.90 -8.43 -3.74
N THR A 382 10.49 -7.45 -4.42
CA THR A 382 11.95 -7.24 -4.46
C THR A 382 12.47 -6.59 -3.17
N GLY A 383 11.83 -5.51 -2.69
CA GLY A 383 12.21 -4.87 -1.44
C GLY A 383 11.85 -5.69 -0.22
N GLY A 384 10.72 -6.39 -0.26
CA GLY A 384 10.26 -7.32 0.75
C GLY A 384 11.18 -8.54 0.93
N ALA A 385 12.02 -8.88 -0.05
CA ALA A 385 13.07 -9.88 0.15
C ALA A 385 14.04 -9.53 1.29
N PHE A 386 14.17 -8.22 1.60
CA PHE A 386 15.09 -7.66 2.59
C PHE A 386 14.37 -6.88 3.71
N LEU A 387 13.06 -7.10 3.89
CA LEU A 387 12.21 -6.42 4.87
C LEU A 387 11.11 -7.34 5.45
N GLY A 388 10.72 -7.12 6.71
CA GLY A 388 9.65 -7.86 7.39
C GLY A 388 8.25 -7.23 7.29
N LEU A 389 7.75 -6.97 6.07
CA LEU A 389 6.41 -6.39 5.81
C LEU A 389 5.43 -7.36 5.14
N ALA A 390 5.43 -8.64 5.52
CA ALA A 390 4.52 -9.64 4.95
C ALA A 390 3.03 -9.31 5.18
N TYR A 391 2.72 -8.65 6.29
CA TYR A 391 1.36 -8.35 6.74
C TYR A 391 0.99 -6.87 6.58
N PHE A 392 1.79 -6.10 5.83
CA PHE A 392 1.45 -4.73 5.48
C PHE A 392 0.24 -4.70 4.55
N ASP A 393 -0.68 -3.77 4.77
CA ASP A 393 -1.99 -3.77 4.09
C ASP A 393 -1.91 -3.47 2.58
N LEU A 394 -0.93 -2.65 2.15
CA LEU A 394 -0.86 -2.13 0.77
C LEU A 394 -0.82 -3.21 -0.33
N PRO A 395 0.02 -4.26 -0.29
CA PRO A 395 -0.04 -5.32 -1.30
C PRO A 395 -1.42 -5.95 -1.43
N TYR A 396 -2.12 -6.19 -0.31
CA TYR A 396 -3.48 -6.76 -0.32
C TYR A 396 -4.50 -5.77 -0.90
N HIS A 397 -4.41 -4.50 -0.52
CA HIS A 397 -5.25 -3.45 -1.11
C HIS A 397 -5.00 -3.28 -2.62
N LEU A 398 -3.76 -3.35 -3.10
CA LEU A 398 -3.46 -3.29 -4.54
C LEU A 398 -4.09 -4.46 -5.31
N ILE A 399 -4.08 -5.66 -4.73
CA ILE A 399 -4.73 -6.83 -5.31
C ILE A 399 -6.25 -6.66 -5.29
N ALA A 400 -6.83 -6.15 -4.20
CA ALA A 400 -8.25 -5.82 -4.11
C ALA A 400 -8.65 -4.76 -5.15
N VAL A 401 -7.84 -3.73 -5.38
CA VAL A 401 -8.03 -2.74 -6.46
C VAL A 401 -8.06 -3.43 -7.82
N ALA A 402 -7.15 -4.36 -8.11
CA ALA A 402 -7.15 -5.10 -9.37
C ALA A 402 -8.43 -5.95 -9.53
N VAL A 403 -8.91 -6.56 -8.45
CA VAL A 403 -10.18 -7.33 -8.41
C VAL A 403 -11.39 -6.43 -8.66
N ILE A 404 -11.45 -5.26 -8.04
CA ILE A 404 -12.53 -4.29 -8.27
C ILE A 404 -12.48 -3.76 -9.71
N ALA A 405 -11.29 -3.34 -10.19
CA ALA A 405 -11.08 -2.85 -11.54
C ALA A 405 -11.50 -3.89 -12.59
N ASN A 406 -11.22 -5.18 -12.34
CA ASN A 406 -11.70 -6.27 -13.19
C ASN A 406 -13.23 -6.27 -13.32
N GLY A 407 -13.94 -6.20 -12.19
CA GLY A 407 -15.41 -6.19 -12.18
C GLY A 407 -15.99 -4.95 -12.88
N LEU A 408 -15.36 -3.79 -12.74
CA LEU A 408 -15.76 -2.57 -13.45
C LEU A 408 -15.56 -2.70 -14.97
N VAL A 409 -14.41 -3.23 -15.41
CA VAL A 409 -14.12 -3.48 -16.82
C VAL A 409 -15.11 -4.49 -17.40
N GLU A 410 -15.41 -5.58 -16.71
CA GLU A 410 -16.37 -6.58 -17.17
C GLU A 410 -17.78 -6.00 -17.35
N ARG A 411 -18.23 -5.15 -16.40
CA ARG A 411 -19.52 -4.44 -16.53
C ARG A 411 -19.54 -3.47 -17.70
N GLN A 412 -18.43 -2.79 -17.96
CA GLN A 412 -18.33 -1.81 -19.04
C GLN A 412 -18.28 -2.49 -20.42
N LEU A 413 -17.54 -3.62 -20.54
CA LEU A 413 -17.39 -4.37 -21.79
C LEU A 413 -18.59 -5.27 -22.12
N ALA A 414 -19.35 -5.73 -21.13
CA ALA A 414 -20.55 -6.56 -21.35
C ALA A 414 -21.75 -5.78 -21.94
N ARG A 415 -21.58 -4.50 -22.26
CA ARG A 415 -22.67 -3.66 -22.76
C ARG A 415 -22.89 -3.86 -24.27
N PRO A 416 -24.15 -3.84 -24.75
CA PRO A 416 -24.45 -3.88 -26.17
C PRO A 416 -23.76 -2.73 -26.91
N ALA A 417 -23.22 -3.02 -28.10
CA ALA A 417 -22.67 -1.99 -28.98
C ALA A 417 -23.74 -0.93 -29.29
N GLY A 418 -23.43 0.35 -29.05
CA GLY A 418 -24.36 1.47 -29.25
C GLY A 418 -25.17 1.89 -28.02
N ALA A 419 -25.09 1.17 -26.89
CA ALA A 419 -25.67 1.67 -25.65
C ALA A 419 -24.91 2.94 -25.19
N PRO A 420 -25.59 4.01 -24.74
CA PRO A 420 -24.91 5.21 -24.25
C PRO A 420 -23.93 4.83 -23.13
N PRO A 421 -22.72 5.44 -23.07
CA PRO A 421 -21.70 5.09 -22.09
C PRO A 421 -22.29 5.10 -20.67
N LEU A 422 -21.85 4.19 -19.79
CA LEU A 422 -22.05 4.49 -18.37
C LEU A 422 -21.27 5.77 -18.11
N PRO A 423 -21.84 6.74 -17.41
CA PRO A 423 -20.99 7.64 -16.65
C PRO A 423 -20.28 6.77 -15.61
N GLU A 424 -19.13 6.20 -15.97
CA GLU A 424 -18.06 5.82 -15.05
C GLU A 424 -17.01 6.94 -15.12
N PRO A 425 -17.37 8.18 -14.73
CA PRO A 425 -16.43 9.28 -14.77
C PRO A 425 -15.20 8.92 -13.94
N GLY A 426 -14.03 9.26 -14.46
CA GLY A 426 -12.84 9.31 -13.61
C GLY A 426 -13.00 10.41 -12.57
N LEU A 427 -12.16 10.36 -11.53
CA LEU A 427 -12.09 11.37 -10.47
C LEU A 427 -11.88 12.79 -11.02
N TYR A 428 -11.26 12.94 -12.20
CA TYR A 428 -11.04 14.22 -12.86
C TYR A 428 -12.04 14.56 -13.98
N ASP A 429 -13.04 13.73 -14.20
CA ASP A 429 -14.09 14.01 -15.17
C ASP A 429 -15.20 14.82 -14.50
N TYR A 430 -14.87 16.08 -14.16
CA TYR A 430 -15.73 16.96 -13.35
C TYR A 430 -17.10 17.20 -13.99
N LYS A 431 -17.15 17.32 -15.33
CA LYS A 431 -18.39 17.56 -16.07
C LYS A 431 -19.27 16.31 -16.06
N ALA A 432 -18.71 15.13 -16.32
CA ALA A 432 -19.49 13.90 -16.21
C ALA A 432 -19.87 13.55 -14.76
N LEU A 433 -19.13 14.01 -13.74
CA LEU A 433 -19.52 13.92 -12.33
C LEU A 433 -20.70 14.84 -12.00
N GLU A 434 -20.72 16.07 -12.53
CA GLU A 434 -21.85 17.00 -12.41
C GLU A 434 -23.09 16.45 -13.14
N ASP A 435 -22.91 15.92 -14.35
CA ASP A 435 -23.99 15.37 -15.19
C ASP A 435 -24.54 14.03 -14.67
N SER A 436 -23.75 13.28 -13.88
CA SER A 436 -24.16 12.02 -13.24
C SER A 436 -24.68 12.17 -11.81
N ALA A 437 -24.72 13.41 -11.29
CA ALA A 437 -25.36 13.69 -10.02
C ALA A 437 -26.86 13.35 -10.10
N PRO A 438 -27.42 12.63 -9.12
CA PRO A 438 -28.84 12.28 -9.16
C PRO A 438 -29.72 13.55 -9.21
N PRO A 439 -30.91 13.50 -9.85
CA PRO A 439 -31.71 14.69 -10.21
C PRO A 439 -32.06 15.66 -9.07
N TRP A 440 -31.95 15.23 -7.81
CA TRP A 440 -32.23 16.05 -6.64
C TRP A 440 -31.08 17.00 -6.25
N GLN A 441 -29.90 16.90 -6.87
CA GLN A 441 -28.79 17.84 -6.68
C GLN A 441 -28.78 19.00 -7.69
N THR A 442 -29.51 18.88 -8.81
CA THR A 442 -29.58 19.90 -9.88
C THR A 442 -30.85 20.74 -9.83
N ALA A 443 -31.71 20.58 -8.82
CA ALA A 443 -32.86 21.46 -8.64
C ALA A 443 -32.36 22.91 -8.47
N PRO A 444 -32.69 23.83 -9.39
CA PRO A 444 -32.36 25.22 -9.20
C PRO A 444 -33.10 25.65 -7.95
N VAL A 445 -32.40 26.23 -6.98
CA VAL A 445 -33.04 27.03 -5.93
C VAL A 445 -33.84 28.09 -6.68
N ARG A 446 -35.15 27.87 -6.86
CA ARG A 446 -36.06 28.91 -7.34
C ARG A 446 -35.95 30.02 -6.30
N ARG A 447 -35.16 31.05 -6.60
CA ARG A 447 -35.27 32.35 -5.93
C ARG A 447 -36.73 32.74 -6.10
N ALA A 448 -37.49 32.65 -5.02
CA ALA A 448 -38.80 33.25 -4.96
C ALA A 448 -38.60 34.75 -5.25
N GLN A 449 -38.97 35.16 -6.45
CA GLN A 449 -39.26 36.56 -6.73
C GLN A 449 -40.42 36.92 -5.80
N ARG A 450 -40.12 37.54 -4.66
CA ARG A 450 -41.10 38.31 -3.91
C ARG A 450 -41.28 39.61 -4.68
N GLY A 451 -42.25 39.61 -5.59
CA GLY A 451 -42.91 40.82 -6.05
C GLY A 451 -44.30 40.85 -5.41
N ALA A 452 -44.46 41.73 -4.43
CA ALA A 452 -45.69 42.41 -4.00
C ALA A 452 -45.31 43.22 -2.74
#